data_AF-A0A2D4MXJ9-F1
#
_entry.id   AF-A0A2D4MXJ9-F1
#
_cell.length_a   1.000
_cell.length_b   1.000
_cell.length_c   1.000
_cell.angle_alpha   90.00
_cell.angle_beta   90.00
_cell.angle_gamma   90.00
#
_symmetry.space_group_name_H-M   'P 1'
#
loop_
_entity.id
_entity.type
_entity.pdbx_description
1 polymer ?
#
loop_
_entity_poly.entity_id
_entity_poly.type
_entity_poly.pdbx_seq_one_letter_code
_entity_poly.pdbx_strand_id
1 'polypeptide(L)'
;LDEVTIKDTLEGDNMYTCSHCGKKVRAEKRACFKKLPRILSFNTMRYTFNMVTMMKEKVNTHFSFPLRLDMTPYTEDFLMGKNDRKEGFKDNGSSSKETKSYE
;
A
#
# COMPACT_ATOMS: atom_id res chain seq x y z
N LEU A 1 5.56 -0.27 9.53
CA LEU A 1 4.45 0.64 9.13
C LEU A 1 4.99 1.76 8.28
N ASP A 2 6.09 2.39 8.69
CA ASP A 2 6.83 3.38 7.89
C ASP A 2 7.13 2.87 6.47
N GLU A 3 7.72 1.67 6.36
CA GLU A 3 7.99 1.01 5.07
C GLU A 3 6.73 0.79 4.22
N VAL A 4 5.57 0.59 4.85
CA VAL A 4 4.30 0.41 4.12
C VAL A 4 3.81 1.76 3.58
N THR A 5 4.04 2.85 4.31
CA THR A 5 3.55 4.20 3.97
C THR A 5 4.54 5.06 3.21
N ILE A 6 5.73 4.53 2.89
CA ILE A 6 6.74 5.25 2.12
C ILE A 6 6.24 5.52 0.69
N LYS A 7 6.74 6.60 0.08
CA LYS A 7 6.49 6.85 -1.35
C LYS A 7 7.38 5.93 -2.16
N ASP A 8 6.78 5.26 -3.12
CA ASP A 8 7.45 4.49 -4.16
C ASP A 8 7.44 5.31 -5.45
N THR A 9 8.60 5.43 -6.10
CA THR A 9 8.72 6.22 -7.34
C THR A 9 8.74 5.25 -8.52
N LEU A 10 7.71 5.36 -9.36
CA LEU A 10 7.52 4.53 -10.54
C LEU A 10 8.32 5.10 -11.72
N GLU A 11 9.49 4.51 -11.96
CA GLU A 11 10.47 4.94 -12.97
C GLU A 11 11.00 3.76 -13.81
N GLY A 12 11.68 4.08 -14.92
CA GLY A 12 12.28 3.11 -15.83
C GLY A 12 11.26 2.10 -16.37
N ASP A 13 11.55 0.82 -16.21
CA ASP A 13 10.67 -0.26 -16.68
C ASP A 13 9.34 -0.34 -15.90
N ASN A 14 9.35 0.13 -14.65
CA ASN A 14 8.21 0.14 -13.72
C ASN A 14 7.35 1.43 -13.78
N MET A 15 7.51 2.24 -14.84
CA MET A 15 6.68 3.44 -15.04
C MET A 15 5.19 3.11 -15.10
N TYR A 16 4.37 4.06 -14.63
CA TYR A 16 2.92 3.94 -14.63
C TYR A 16 2.36 4.10 -16.05
N THR A 17 1.49 3.17 -16.48
CA THR A 17 0.80 3.28 -17.77
C THR A 17 -0.47 4.08 -17.60
N CYS A 18 -0.48 5.30 -18.13
CA CYS A 18 -1.65 6.18 -18.05
C CYS A 18 -2.72 5.76 -19.07
N SER A 19 -3.93 5.44 -18.58
CA SER A 19 -5.05 4.96 -19.39
C SER A 19 -5.58 6.00 -20.39
N HIS A 20 -5.47 7.30 -20.07
CA HIS A 20 -5.91 8.38 -20.94
C HIS A 20 -4.98 8.64 -22.12
N CYS A 21 -3.67 8.46 -21.92
CA CYS A 21 -2.64 8.82 -22.87
C CYS A 21 -1.98 7.62 -23.54
N GLY A 22 -2.20 6.39 -23.03
CA GLY A 22 -1.62 5.15 -23.53
C GLY A 22 -0.10 5.07 -23.41
N LYS A 23 0.52 5.90 -22.55
CA LYS A 23 1.97 6.03 -22.43
C LYS A 23 2.43 5.74 -21.01
N LYS A 24 3.67 5.24 -20.90
CA LYS A 24 4.40 5.11 -19.63
C LYS A 24 4.83 6.50 -19.16
N VAL A 25 4.47 6.84 -17.93
CA VAL A 25 4.80 8.11 -17.28
C VAL A 25 5.42 7.85 -15.91
N ARG A 26 6.32 8.74 -15.50
CA ARG A 26 6.84 8.77 -14.13
C ARG A 26 5.70 9.10 -13.18
N ALA A 27 5.58 8.37 -12.07
CA ALA A 27 4.54 8.60 -11.07
C ALA A 27 5.06 8.30 -9.65
N GLU A 28 4.37 8.82 -8.64
CA GLU A 28 4.59 8.45 -7.25
C GLU A 28 3.40 7.62 -6.77
N LYS A 29 3.67 6.49 -6.12
CA LYS A 29 2.66 5.64 -5.48
C LYS A 29 2.91 5.63 -3.98
N ARG A 30 1.87 5.81 -3.18
CA ARG A 30 1.95 5.73 -1.71
C ARG A 30 0.75 4.94 -1.21
N ALA A 31 0.97 4.00 -0.30
CA ALA A 31 -0.10 3.36 0.45
C ALA A 31 -0.39 4.16 1.73
N CYS A 32 -1.67 4.31 2.08
CA CYS A 32 -2.09 5.01 3.29
C CYS A 32 -3.37 4.37 3.86
N PHE A 33 -3.62 4.59 5.15
CA PHE A 33 -4.83 4.10 5.81
C PHE A 33 -5.93 5.15 5.80
N LYS A 34 -7.02 4.91 5.08
CA LYS A 34 -8.17 5.82 5.05
C LYS A 34 -9.03 5.73 6.31
N LYS A 35 -9.40 4.51 6.70
CA LYS A 35 -10.21 4.25 7.90
C LYS A 35 -9.63 3.04 8.63
N LEU A 36 -9.41 3.21 9.93
CA LEU A 36 -8.87 2.14 10.77
C LEU A 36 -10.01 1.24 11.29
N PRO A 37 -9.87 -0.10 11.20
CA PRO A 37 -10.80 -1.02 11.85
C PRO A 37 -10.68 -0.94 13.37
N ARG A 38 -11.73 -1.37 14.08
CA ARG A 38 -11.71 -1.46 15.56
C ARG A 38 -10.66 -2.44 16.09
N ILE A 39 -10.35 -3.48 15.30
CA ILE A 39 -9.37 -4.50 15.62
C ILE A 39 -8.35 -4.51 14.47
N LEU A 40 -7.09 -4.22 14.78
CA LEU A 40 -5.96 -4.26 13.85
C LEU A 40 -5.18 -5.56 14.09
N SER A 41 -4.99 -6.34 13.03
CA SER A 41 -4.20 -7.57 13.06
C SER A 41 -2.93 -7.38 12.25
N PHE A 42 -1.78 -7.61 12.88
CA PHE A 42 -0.47 -7.49 12.24
C PHE A 42 0.14 -8.88 12.05
N ASN A 43 0.38 -9.25 10.80
CA ASN A 43 1.21 -10.40 10.48
C ASN A 43 2.67 -9.95 10.38
N THR A 44 3.55 -10.56 11.17
CA THR A 44 4.98 -10.21 11.18
C THR A 44 5.76 -10.79 10.00
N MET A 45 5.12 -11.62 9.16
CA MET A 45 5.68 -12.17 7.91
C MET A 45 7.12 -12.71 8.05
N ARG A 46 7.44 -13.34 9.20
CA ARG A 46 8.80 -13.77 9.57
C ARG A 46 9.30 -15.02 8.85
N TYR A 47 8.78 -15.31 7.67
CA TYR A 47 9.27 -16.41 6.86
C TYR A 47 9.74 -15.88 5.51
N THR A 48 11.04 -15.95 5.27
CA THR A 48 11.69 -15.47 4.05
C THR A 48 12.19 -16.63 3.22
N PHE A 49 12.24 -16.45 1.91
CA PHE A 49 12.86 -17.41 1.02
C PHE A 49 14.37 -17.16 0.95
N ASN A 50 15.16 -18.15 1.33
CA ASN A 50 16.61 -18.07 1.24
C ASN A 50 17.05 -18.58 -0.14
N MET A 51 17.63 -17.69 -0.96
CA MET A 51 18.08 -18.02 -2.31
C MET A 51 19.30 -18.93 -2.35
N VAL A 52 20.05 -19.08 -1.24
CA VAL A 52 21.21 -19.97 -1.16
C VAL A 52 20.78 -21.41 -0.87
N THR A 53 19.91 -21.58 0.13
CA THR A 53 19.42 -22.91 0.54
C THR A 53 18.21 -23.37 -0.28
N MET A 54 17.62 -22.46 -1.08
CA MET A 54 16.38 -22.68 -1.85
C MET A 54 15.19 -23.12 -0.99
N MET A 55 15.17 -22.68 0.27
CA MET A 55 14.15 -23.06 1.26
C MET A 55 13.55 -21.85 1.96
N LYS A 56 12.33 -22.05 2.51
CA LYS A 56 11.65 -21.05 3.35
C LYS A 56 12.16 -21.17 4.77
N GLU A 57 12.74 -20.10 5.28
CA GLU A 57 13.38 -20.06 6.60
C GLU A 57 12.69 -19.06 7.52
N LYS A 58 12.70 -19.36 8.82
CA LYS A 58 12.15 -18.48 9.85
C LYS A 58 13.16 -17.41 10.24
N VAL A 59 12.79 -16.15 10.09
CA VAL A 59 13.54 -15.00 10.58
C VAL A 59 13.40 -14.93 12.09
N ASN A 60 14.50 -15.10 12.83
CA ASN A 60 14.53 -15.10 14.31
C ASN A 60 15.08 -13.80 14.94
N THR A 61 15.32 -12.76 14.15
CA THR A 61 15.79 -11.45 14.64
C THR A 61 14.83 -10.84 15.67
N HIS A 62 15.37 -10.11 16.65
CA HIS A 62 14.55 -9.49 17.67
C HIS A 62 13.57 -8.49 17.04
N PHE A 63 12.30 -8.56 17.45
CA PHE A 63 11.24 -7.66 16.99
C PHE A 63 10.43 -7.22 18.20
N SER A 64 10.40 -5.93 18.48
CA SER A 64 9.60 -5.32 19.54
C SER A 64 8.41 -4.56 18.94
N PHE A 65 7.33 -4.51 19.72
CA PHE A 65 6.16 -3.69 19.41
C PHE A 65 5.79 -2.86 20.65
N PRO A 66 5.29 -1.63 20.45
CA PRO A 66 4.92 -0.78 21.56
C PRO A 66 3.60 -1.24 22.20
N LEU A 67 3.41 -0.94 23.49
CA LEU A 67 2.14 -1.18 24.18
C LEU A 67 1.01 -0.30 23.62
N ARG A 68 1.35 0.90 23.16
CA ARG A 68 0.43 1.85 22.52
C ARG A 68 0.97 2.19 21.14
N LEU A 69 0.15 2.00 20.12
CA LEU A 69 0.49 2.29 18.74
C LEU A 69 -0.37 3.46 18.26
N ASP A 70 0.26 4.59 17.96
CA ASP A 70 -0.40 5.70 17.29
C ASP A 70 -0.39 5.47 15.78
N MET A 71 -1.58 5.34 15.19
CA MET A 71 -1.75 5.12 13.76
C MET A 71 -1.92 6.42 12.96
N THR A 72 -2.08 7.56 13.65
CA THR A 72 -2.32 8.87 13.03
C THR A 72 -1.30 9.25 11.96
N PRO A 73 0.02 9.01 12.13
CA PRO A 73 1.01 9.36 11.10
C PRO A 73 0.88 8.56 9.79
N TYR A 74 0.15 7.45 9.82
CA TYR A 74 0.00 6.52 8.70
C TYR A 74 -1.32 6.68 7.96
N THR A 75 -2.19 7.60 8.41
CA THR A 75 -3.48 7.83 7.77
C THR A 75 -3.37 8.74 6.55
N GLU A 76 -4.36 8.62 5.65
CA GLU A 76 -4.49 9.46 4.45
C GLU A 76 -4.41 10.95 4.79
N ASP A 77 -5.15 11.38 5.82
CA ASP A 77 -5.25 12.78 6.23
C ASP A 77 -3.90 13.40 6.64
N PHE A 78 -3.05 12.62 7.31
CA PHE A 78 -1.73 13.07 7.74
C PHE A 78 -0.72 13.01 6.57
N LEU A 79 -0.75 11.95 5.78
CA LEU A 79 0.22 11.70 4.71
C LEU A 79 0.00 12.57 3.47
N MET A 80 -1.23 13.00 3.19
CA MET A 80 -1.55 13.81 2.00
C MET A 80 -1.54 15.32 2.25
N GLY A 81 -1.50 15.78 3.51
CA GLY A 81 -1.50 17.20 3.84
C GLY A 81 -2.81 17.91 3.45
N LYS A 82 -3.18 18.97 4.18
CA LYS A 82 -4.41 19.75 3.91
C LYS A 82 -4.46 20.45 2.55
N ASN A 83 -3.37 20.46 1.77
CA ASN A 83 -3.23 21.26 0.55
C ASN A 83 -3.39 20.49 -0.77
N ASP A 84 -3.47 19.16 -0.75
CA ASP A 84 -3.60 18.34 -1.97
C ASP A 84 -5.01 17.77 -2.18
N ARG A 85 -6.04 18.37 -1.56
CA ARG A 85 -7.44 18.17 -1.98
C ARG A 85 -7.70 18.95 -3.28
N LYS A 86 -7.03 18.59 -4.38
CA LYS A 86 -7.61 18.87 -5.69
C LYS A 86 -8.76 17.89 -5.87
N GLU A 87 -9.98 18.40 -5.76
CA GLU A 87 -11.21 17.68 -6.08
C GLU A 87 -11.05 16.98 -7.43
N GLY A 88 -11.04 15.64 -7.40
CA GLY A 88 -10.76 14.81 -8.56
C GLY A 88 -11.69 13.60 -8.59
N PHE A 89 -12.72 13.75 -9.43
CA PHE A 89 -13.61 12.73 -9.99
C PHE A 89 -14.84 12.29 -9.16
N LYS A 90 -15.98 12.93 -9.47
CA LYS A 90 -17.31 12.35 -9.23
C LYS A 90 -17.51 11.20 -10.22
N ASP A 91 -17.42 9.97 -9.74
CA ASP A 91 -17.94 8.81 -10.47
C ASP A 91 -19.47 8.82 -10.41
N ASN A 92 -20.10 9.32 -11.48
CA ASN A 92 -21.52 9.09 -11.76
C ASN A 92 -21.59 7.95 -12.78
N GLY A 93 -21.68 6.72 -12.30
CA GLY A 93 -21.70 5.54 -13.17
C GLY A 93 -22.23 4.30 -12.49
N SER A 94 -23.54 4.23 -12.26
CA SER A 94 -24.25 2.99 -11.97
C SER A 94 -23.97 1.94 -13.05
N SER A 95 -23.22 0.89 -12.72
CA SER A 95 -23.26 -0.37 -13.46
C SER A 95 -22.85 -1.53 -12.56
N SER A 96 -23.88 -2.24 -12.09
CA SER A 96 -23.80 -3.57 -11.53
C SER A 96 -23.15 -4.51 -12.57
N LYS A 97 -21.94 -5.03 -12.31
CA LYS A 97 -21.44 -6.23 -13.00
C LYS A 97 -20.67 -7.14 -12.05
N GLU A 98 -20.94 -8.42 -12.25
CA GLU A 98 -20.70 -9.57 -11.40
C GLU A 98 -19.24 -9.83 -11.03
N THR A 99 -19.05 -10.30 -9.78
CA THR A 99 -17.82 -10.94 -9.31
C THR A 99 -17.66 -12.31 -9.98
N LYS A 100 -16.60 -12.51 -10.77
CA LYS A 100 -16.12 -13.85 -11.12
C LYS A 100 -14.99 -14.24 -10.18
N SER A 101 -15.25 -15.29 -9.40
CA SER A 101 -14.28 -16.07 -8.63
C SER A 101 -13.38 -16.85 -9.59
N TYR A 102 -12.10 -16.96 -9.29
CA TYR A 102 -11.18 -17.91 -9.91
C TYR A 102 -10.89 -18.99 -8.88
N GLU A 103 -11.01 -20.26 -9.28
CA GLU A 103 -10.62 -21.47 -8.51
C GLU A 103 -9.11 -21.53 -8.25
#